data_AF-A0A143XR59-F1
#
_entry.id   AF-A0A143XR59-F1
#
_cell.length_a   1.000
_cell.length_b   1.000
_cell.length_c   1.000
_cell.angle_alpha   90.00
_cell.angle_beta   90.00
_cell.angle_gamma   90.00
#
_symmetry.space_group_name_H-M   'P 1'
#
loop_
_entity.id
_entity.type
_entity.pdbx_description
1 polymer ?
#
loop_
_entity_poly.entity_id
_entity_poly.type
_entity_poly.pdbx_seq_one_letter_code
_entity_poly.pdbx_strand_id
1 'polypeptide(L)'
;MPQTKNYEPEFKKKIVRLYLEEGRTIKSLNEEYRLGDGTVRKWVRAFREECETNPELKETKDIYEENRRLRRELEEMKKENTFLKKAAAFFAREID
;
A
#
# COMPACT_ATOMS: atom_id res chain seq x y z
N MET A 1 20.36 25.78 -11.84
CA MET A 1 20.12 24.99 -10.60
C MET A 1 18.85 24.18 -10.81
N PRO A 2 18.77 22.89 -10.43
CA PRO A 2 17.54 22.13 -10.56
C PRO A 2 16.47 22.71 -9.65
N GLN A 3 15.32 23.09 -10.21
CA GLN A 3 14.22 23.68 -9.44
C GLN A 3 13.57 22.61 -8.56
N THR A 4 13.50 22.87 -7.26
CA THR A 4 12.76 22.03 -6.33
C THR A 4 11.27 22.26 -6.54
N LYS A 5 10.59 21.29 -7.17
CA LYS A 5 9.12 21.26 -7.19
C LYS A 5 8.62 21.13 -5.76
N ASN A 6 7.93 22.17 -5.28
CA ASN A 6 7.25 22.13 -3.98
C ASN A 6 5.89 21.47 -4.16
N TYR A 7 5.72 20.31 -3.52
CA TYR A 7 4.45 19.61 -3.45
C TYR A 7 3.75 19.93 -2.14
N GLU A 8 2.42 20.00 -2.19
CA GLU A 8 1.58 20.21 -1.01
C GLU A 8 1.83 19.09 0.03
N PRO A 9 1.87 19.42 1.34
CA PRO A 9 2.06 18.42 2.40
C PRO A 9 1.03 17.28 2.34
N GLU A 10 -0.24 17.60 2.09
CA GLU A 10 -1.31 16.60 1.99
C GLU A 10 -1.11 15.65 0.81
N PHE A 11 -0.62 16.17 -0.32
CA PHE A 11 -0.26 15.34 -1.45
C PHE A 11 0.88 14.38 -1.11
N LYS A 12 1.93 14.84 -0.42
CA LYS A 12 3.05 13.96 0.02
C LYS A 12 2.54 12.85 0.95
N LYS A 13 1.71 13.19 1.94
CA LYS A 13 1.09 12.22 2.86
C LYS A 13 0.28 11.18 2.11
N LYS A 14 -0.54 11.60 1.13
CA LYS A 14 -1.31 10.69 0.29
C LYS A 14 -0.41 9.68 -0.43
N ILE A 15 0.66 10.15 -1.07
CA ILE A 15 1.58 9.26 -1.81
C ILE A 15 2.30 8.28 -0.88
N VAL A 16 2.73 8.74 0.31
CA VAL A 16 3.34 7.86 1.32
C VAL A 16 2.34 6.80 1.81
N ARG A 17 1.09 7.18 2.05
CA ARG A 17 0.00 6.26 2.42
C ARG A 17 -0.26 5.21 1.35
N LEU A 18 -0.37 5.60 0.07
CA LEU A 18 -0.53 4.65 -1.04
C LEU A 18 0.62 3.63 -1.11
N TYR A 19 1.84 4.05 -0.79
CA TYR A 19 2.99 3.16 -0.74
C TYR A 19 2.96 2.22 0.47
N LEU A 20 2.72 2.74 1.67
CA LEU A 20 2.80 1.98 2.93
C LEU A 20 1.56 1.12 3.19
N GLU A 21 0.36 1.66 2.98
CA GLU A 21 -0.91 0.99 3.29
C GLU A 21 -1.38 0.12 2.12
N GLU A 22 -1.42 0.66 0.89
CA GLU A 22 -1.89 -0.10 -0.27
C GLU A 22 -0.78 -0.98 -0.90
N GLY A 23 0.47 -0.77 -0.51
CA GLY A 23 1.60 -1.55 -1.01
C GLY A 23 1.97 -1.28 -2.46
N ARG A 24 1.56 -0.14 -3.02
CA ARG A 24 1.86 0.29 -4.39
C ARG A 24 3.36 0.42 -4.61
N THR A 25 3.84 0.20 -5.83
CA THR A 25 5.28 0.35 -6.14
C THR A 25 5.63 1.82 -6.40
N ILE A 26 6.86 2.21 -6.08
CA ILE A 26 7.38 3.56 -6.38
C ILE A 26 7.25 3.87 -7.88
N LYS A 27 7.51 2.88 -8.74
CA LYS A 27 7.39 3.03 -10.19
C LYS A 27 5.95 3.37 -10.62
N SER A 28 4.98 2.60 -10.13
CA SER A 28 3.55 2.87 -10.40
C SER A 28 3.14 4.27 -9.96
N LEU A 29 3.59 4.71 -8.78
CA LEU A 29 3.28 6.05 -8.26
C LEU A 29 3.98 7.15 -9.07
N ASN A 30 5.22 6.94 -9.50
CA ASN A 30 5.93 7.89 -10.35
C ASN A 30 5.24 8.07 -11.70
N GLU A 31 4.80 6.97 -12.33
CA GLU A 31 4.12 7.00 -13.63
C GLU A 31 2.74 7.66 -13.54
N GLU A 32 1.93 7.28 -12.54
CA GLU A 32 0.56 7.81 -12.37
C GLU A 32 0.55 9.30 -12.00
N TYR A 33 1.43 9.71 -11.09
CA TYR A 33 1.46 11.08 -10.58
C TYR A 33 2.52 11.97 -11.25
N ARG A 34 3.20 11.45 -12.28
CA ARG A 34 4.28 12.13 -13.02
C ARG A 34 5.37 12.69 -12.09
N LEU A 35 5.77 11.88 -11.12
CA LEU A 35 6.80 12.24 -10.14
C LEU A 35 8.18 11.85 -10.65
N GLY A 36 9.19 12.64 -10.28
CA GLY A 36 10.57 12.36 -10.66
C GLY A 36 11.15 11.15 -9.90
N ASP A 37 12.10 10.47 -10.51
CA ASP A 37 12.77 9.33 -9.88
C ASP A 37 13.42 9.72 -8.55
N GLY A 38 13.12 8.95 -7.51
CA GLY A 38 13.57 9.22 -6.14
C GLY A 38 12.68 10.17 -5.33
N THR A 39 11.70 10.84 -5.92
CA THR A 39 10.78 11.75 -5.19
C THR A 39 10.01 11.01 -4.10
N VAL A 40 9.33 9.93 -4.47
CA VAL A 40 8.56 9.09 -3.53
C VAL A 40 9.49 8.47 -2.48
N ARG A 41 10.68 8.00 -2.90
CA ARG A 41 11.68 7.44 -1.98
C ARG A 41 12.10 8.47 -0.92
N LYS A 42 12.31 9.73 -1.33
CA LYS A 42 12.64 10.83 -0.41
C LYS A 42 11.53 11.08 0.60
N TRP A 43 10.26 11.09 0.16
CA TRP A 43 9.13 11.32 1.06
C TRP A 43 8.90 10.17 2.04
N VAL A 44 9.03 8.93 1.58
CA VAL A 44 8.92 7.75 2.46
C VAL A 44 10.04 7.76 3.50
N ARG A 45 11.26 8.14 3.11
CA ARG A 45 12.38 8.27 4.04
C ARG A 45 12.13 9.36 5.08
N ALA A 46 11.76 10.57 4.64
CA ALA A 46 11.45 11.68 5.55
C ALA A 46 10.32 11.30 6.52
N PHE A 47 9.26 10.65 6.03
CA PHE A 47 8.18 10.17 6.88
C PHE A 47 8.65 9.15 7.93
N ARG A 48 9.53 8.22 7.56
CA ARG A 48 10.10 7.24 8.51
C ARG A 48 10.96 7.92 9.58
N GLU A 49 11.78 8.91 9.19
CA GLU A 49 12.59 9.70 10.13
C GLU A 49 11.68 10.52 11.07
N GLU A 50 10.59 11.11 10.56
CA GLU A 50 9.59 11.81 11.39
C GLU A 50 8.90 10.86 12.39
N CYS A 51 8.65 9.61 12.01
CA CYS A 51 8.08 8.60 12.92
C CYS A 51 9.01 8.24 14.09
N GLU A 52 10.32 8.41 13.96
CA GLU A 52 11.26 8.12 15.06
C GLU A 52 11.16 9.17 16.18
N THR A 53 10.75 10.39 15.83
CA THR A 53 10.67 11.52 16.76
C THR A 53 9.25 11.86 17.18
N ASN A 54 8.24 11.43 16.42
CA ASN A 54 6.82 11.67 16.70
C ASN A 54 6.04 10.34 16.93
N PRO A 55 5.60 10.08 18.17
CA PRO A 55 4.81 8.88 18.52
C PRO A 55 3.51 8.71 17.73
N GLU A 56 2.80 9.80 17.40
CA GLU A 56 1.53 9.75 16.66
C GLU A 56 1.75 9.30 15.20
N LEU A 57 2.83 9.79 14.58
CA LEU A 57 3.21 9.37 13.23
C LEU A 57 3.71 7.93 13.22
N LYS A 58 4.38 7.49 14.28
CA LYS A 58 4.77 6.09 14.46
C LYS A 58 3.54 5.17 14.51
N GLU A 59 2.55 5.51 15.33
CA GLU A 59 1.29 4.77 15.40
C GLU A 59 0.59 4.73 14.04
N THR A 60 0.54 5.87 13.34
CA THR A 60 -0.03 5.95 11.99
C THR A 60 0.69 5.02 11.00
N LYS A 61 2.02 4.98 11.05
CA LYS A 61 2.83 4.09 10.20
C LYS A 61 2.54 2.62 10.52
N ASP A 62 2.49 2.26 11.80
CA ASP A 62 2.23 0.89 12.24
C ASP A 62 0.82 0.44 11.78
N ILE A 63 -0.19 1.33 11.86
CA ILE A 63 -1.53 1.11 11.31
C ILE A 63 -1.50 0.87 9.79
N TYR A 64 -0.69 1.62 9.04
CA TYR A 64 -0.56 1.40 7.60
C TYR A 64 0.05 0.04 7.27
N GLU A 65 1.13 -0.34 7.98
CA GLU A 65 1.80 -1.62 7.77
C GLU A 65 0.86 -2.80 8.13
N GLU A 66 0.08 -2.69 9.20
CA GLU A 66 -0.91 -3.72 9.58
C GLU A 66 -2.08 -3.79 8.61
N ASN A 67 -2.63 -2.67 8.15
CA ASN A 67 -3.67 -2.64 7.11
C ASN A 67 -3.21 -3.34 5.83
N ARG A 68 -1.94 -3.12 5.43
CA ARG A 68 -1.37 -3.80 4.26
C ARG A 68 -1.32 -5.31 4.46
N ARG A 69 -0.90 -5.76 5.64
CA ARG A 69 -0.86 -7.17 6.00
C ARG A 69 -2.25 -7.80 5.95
N LEU A 70 -3.21 -7.20 6.65
CA LEU A 70 -4.60 -7.69 6.71
C LEU A 70 -5.25 -7.75 5.32
N ARG A 71 -4.99 -6.77 4.44
CA ARG A 71 -5.49 -6.80 3.06
C ARG A 71 -4.96 -7.99 2.26
N ARG A 72 -3.69 -8.36 2.46
CA ARG A 72 -3.09 -9.53 1.80
C ARG A 72 -3.68 -10.84 2.32
N GLU A 73 -3.77 -10.98 3.64
CA GLU A 73 -4.38 -12.16 4.26
C GLU A 73 -5.84 -12.32 3.81
N LEU A 74 -6.60 -11.22 3.75
CA LEU A 74 -7.97 -11.22 3.24
C LEU A 74 -8.05 -11.67 1.78
N GLU A 75 -7.12 -11.23 0.93
CA GLU A 75 -7.08 -11.62 -0.48
C GLU A 75 -6.79 -13.11 -0.64
N GLU A 76 -5.84 -13.65 0.12
CA GLU A 76 -5.48 -15.07 0.14
C GLU A 76 -6.66 -15.93 0.61
N MET A 77 -7.27 -15.59 1.75
CA MET A 77 -8.45 -16.28 2.28
C MET A 77 -9.63 -16.24 1.30
N LYS A 78 -9.82 -15.13 0.58
CA LYS A 78 -10.84 -15.04 -0.49
C LYS A 78 -10.53 -15.98 -1.64
N LYS A 79 -9.27 -16.08 -2.08
CA LYS A 79 -8.87 -17.02 -3.15
C LYS A 79 -9.15 -18.45 -2.74
N GLU A 80 -8.74 -18.86 -1.55
CA GLU A 80 -9.03 -20.20 -1.00
C GLU A 80 -10.54 -20.47 -0.92
N ASN A 81 -11.30 -19.53 -0.37
CA ASN A 81 -12.75 -19.65 -0.27
C ASN A 81 -13.41 -19.83 -1.65
N THR A 82 -12.98 -19.06 -2.65
CA THR A 82 -13.48 -19.20 -4.02
C THR A 82 -13.09 -20.53 -4.67
N PHE A 83 -11.91 -21.05 -4.37
CA PHE A 83 -11.47 -22.36 -4.84
C PHE A 83 -12.31 -23.47 -4.22
N LEU A 84 -12.51 -23.46 -2.90
CA LEU A 84 -13.33 -24.45 -2.19
C LEU A 84 -14.79 -24.43 -2.67
N LYS A 85 -15.36 -23.24 -2.88
CA LYS A 85 -16.72 -23.10 -3.44
C LYS A 85 -16.82 -23.70 -4.84
N LYS A 86 -15.81 -23.49 -5.70
CA LYS A 86 -15.76 -24.10 -7.03
C LYS A 86 -15.63 -25.62 -6.96
N ALA A 87 -14.80 -26.14 -6.06
CA ALA A 87 -14.65 -27.57 -5.84
C ALA A 87 -15.96 -28.21 -5.35
N ALA A 88 -16.61 -27.62 -4.35
CA ALA A 88 -17.91 -28.08 -3.85
C ALA A 88 -18.98 -28.07 -4.94
N ALA A 89 -19.05 -27.01 -5.75
CA ALA A 89 -19.96 -26.92 -6.88
C ALA A 89 -19.64 -27.94 -7.99
N PHE A 90 -18.37 -28.30 -8.19
CA PHE A 90 -17.96 -29.35 -9.13
C PHE A 90 -18.46 -30.72 -8.66
N PHE A 91 -18.16 -31.11 -7.41
CA PHE A 91 -18.58 -32.41 -6.86
C PHE A 91 -20.10 -32.56 -6.75
N ALA A 92 -20.83 -31.49 -6.40
CA ALA A 92 -22.29 -31.52 -6.36
C ALA A 92 -22.94 -31.84 -7.71
N ARG A 93 -22.26 -31.53 -8.84
CA ARG A 93 -22.76 -31.83 -10.20
C ARG A 93 -22.44 -33.24 -10.68
N GLU A 94 -21.54 -33.97 -10.01
CA GLU A 94 -21.20 -35.36 -10.33
C GLU A 94 -22.06 -36.38 -9.57
N ILE A 95 -22.85 -35.93 -8.59
CA ILE A 95 -23.74 -36.77 -7.76
C ILE A 95 -25.17 -36.81 -8.33
N ASP A 96 -25.51 -35.91 -9.26
CA ASP A 96 -26.71 -35.98 -10.13
C ASP A 96 -26.44 -36.85 -11.37
#